data_AF-A0A9E1W2E3-F1
#
_entry.id   AF-A0A9E1W2E3-F1
#
_cell.length_a   1.000
_cell.length_b   1.000
_cell.length_c   1.000
_cell.angle_alpha   90.00
_cell.angle_beta   90.00
_cell.angle_gamma   90.00
#
_symmetry.space_group_name_H-M   'P 1'
#
loop_
_entity.id
_entity.type
_entity.pdbx_description
1 polymer ?
#
loop_
_entity_poly.entity_id
_entity_poly.type
_entity_poly.pdbx_seq_one_letter_code
_entity_poly.pdbx_strand_id
1 'polypeptide(L)'
;GESIADMADAVRGQVDAVLFNCSEPERFEPAIKQLVEALGDDAIPIGAYANAFEEKEEGYSSNSVVLKLRDDLTADAYVATAQRWIDAGATIIGGCCGIMPNHIEALAETHRR
;
A
#
# COMPACT_ATOMS: atom_id res chain seq x y z
N GLY A 1 -5.86 -4.50 -17.70
CA GLY A 1 -4.61 -3.97 -17.11
C GLY A 1 -3.53 -5.04 -17.21
N GLU A 2 -2.31 -4.70 -16.81
CA GLU A 2 -1.20 -5.66 -16.66
C GLU A 2 -1.38 -6.46 -15.36
N SER A 3 -0.90 -7.71 -15.32
CA SER A 3 -0.99 -8.54 -14.12
C SER A 3 0.21 -8.32 -13.18
N ILE A 4 0.04 -8.66 -11.90
CA ILE A 4 1.13 -8.61 -10.91
C ILE A 4 2.24 -9.61 -11.28
N ALA A 5 1.87 -10.76 -11.87
CA ALA A 5 2.83 -11.77 -12.32
C ALA A 5 3.71 -11.24 -13.47
N ASP A 6 3.09 -10.63 -14.49
CA ASP A 6 3.84 -10.04 -15.62
C ASP A 6 4.79 -8.94 -15.14
N MET A 7 4.35 -8.10 -14.20
CA MET A 7 5.19 -7.07 -13.59
C MET A 7 6.36 -7.70 -12.82
N ALA A 8 6.11 -8.73 -11.99
CA ALA A 8 7.14 -9.40 -11.21
C ALA A 8 8.24 -10.00 -12.10
N ASP A 9 7.86 -10.63 -13.21
CA ASP A 9 8.82 -11.17 -14.19
C ASP A 9 9.59 -10.06 -14.90
N ALA A 10 8.95 -8.94 -15.21
CA ALA A 10 9.58 -7.82 -15.90
C ALA A 10 10.62 -7.08 -15.04
N VAL A 11 10.49 -7.08 -13.71
CA VAL A 11 11.38 -6.32 -12.80
C VAL A 11 12.42 -7.19 -12.08
N ARG A 12 12.34 -8.52 -12.25
CA ARG A 12 13.21 -9.48 -11.56
C ARG A 12 14.70 -9.15 -11.76
N GLY A 13 15.44 -9.02 -10.66
CA GLY A 13 16.87 -8.69 -10.68
C GLY A 13 17.23 -7.29 -11.20
N GLN A 14 16.25 -6.41 -11.42
CA GLN A 14 16.43 -5.07 -11.97
C GLN A 14 16.08 -3.95 -10.98
N VAL A 15 15.43 -4.29 -9.87
CA VAL A 15 14.94 -3.31 -8.88
C VAL A 15 15.32 -3.70 -7.46
N ASP A 16 15.49 -2.69 -6.61
CA ASP A 16 15.79 -2.87 -5.19
C ASP A 16 14.53 -3.09 -4.34
N ALA A 17 13.33 -2.78 -4.85
CA ALA A 17 12.04 -2.98 -4.18
C ALA A 17 10.87 -2.81 -5.16
N VAL A 18 9.72 -3.36 -4.81
CA VAL A 18 8.44 -3.15 -5.52
C VAL A 18 7.38 -2.66 -4.52
N LEU A 19 6.67 -1.58 -4.84
CA LEU A 19 5.72 -0.97 -3.92
C LEU A 19 4.35 -0.70 -4.57
N PHE A 20 3.29 -0.94 -3.81
CA PHE A 20 1.92 -0.54 -4.14
C PHE A 20 1.57 0.81 -3.49
N ASN A 21 0.95 1.71 -4.25
CA ASN A 21 0.58 3.01 -3.71
C ASN A 21 -0.71 3.62 -4.26
N CYS A 22 -1.19 4.65 -3.55
CA CYS A 22 -2.25 5.56 -3.97
C CYS A 22 -3.59 4.89 -4.33
N SER A 23 -3.82 3.67 -3.84
CA SER A 23 -5.14 3.03 -3.84
C SER A 23 -5.63 2.84 -2.41
N GLU A 24 -6.86 2.39 -2.28
CA GLU A 24 -7.57 2.14 -1.04
C GLU A 24 -6.86 1.03 -0.24
N PRO A 25 -6.72 1.18 1.08
CA PRO A 25 -5.94 0.28 1.91
C PRO A 25 -6.30 -1.21 1.79
N GLU A 26 -7.57 -1.51 1.54
CA GLU A 26 -8.13 -2.85 1.45
C GLU A 26 -7.67 -3.62 0.20
N ARG A 27 -7.20 -2.92 -0.84
CA ARG A 27 -6.73 -3.55 -2.09
C ARG A 27 -5.31 -4.11 -1.97
N PHE A 28 -4.56 -3.70 -0.96
CA PHE A 28 -3.12 -3.99 -0.89
C PHE A 28 -2.80 -5.37 -0.33
N GLU A 29 -3.51 -5.86 0.69
CA GLU A 29 -3.26 -7.20 1.23
C GLU A 29 -3.31 -8.31 0.16
N PRO A 30 -4.36 -8.43 -0.68
CA PRO A 30 -4.39 -9.44 -1.73
C PRO A 30 -3.32 -9.19 -2.81
N ALA A 31 -2.99 -7.94 -3.13
CA ALA A 31 -1.95 -7.60 -4.11
C ALA A 31 -0.54 -7.99 -3.62
N ILE A 32 -0.25 -7.75 -2.34
CA ILE A 32 1.01 -8.15 -1.71
C ILE A 32 1.14 -9.67 -1.72
N LYS A 33 0.09 -10.41 -1.36
CA LYS A 33 0.12 -11.89 -1.39
C LYS A 33 0.40 -12.43 -2.80
N GLN A 34 -0.25 -11.86 -3.82
CA GLN A 34 0.01 -12.22 -5.22
C GLN A 34 1.44 -11.92 -5.64
N LEU A 35 2.01 -10.78 -5.19
CA LEU A 35 3.38 -10.42 -5.51
C LEU A 35 4.38 -11.34 -4.80
N VAL A 36 4.15 -11.67 -3.52
CA VAL A 36 4.97 -12.65 -2.78
C VAL A 36 4.97 -13.99 -3.50
N GLU A 37 3.80 -14.46 -3.94
CA GLU A 37 3.68 -15.71 -4.70
C GLU A 37 4.43 -15.65 -6.05
N ALA A 38 4.31 -14.54 -6.78
CA ALA A 38 4.98 -14.36 -8.07
C ALA A 38 6.50 -14.22 -7.95
N LEU A 39 7.00 -13.59 -6.89
CA LEU A 39 8.43 -13.43 -6.64
C LEU A 39 9.08 -14.75 -6.18
N GLY A 40 8.35 -15.60 -5.46
CA GLY A 40 8.87 -16.87 -4.95
C GLY A 40 10.02 -16.66 -3.97
N ASP A 41 11.18 -17.26 -4.24
CA ASP A 41 12.37 -17.16 -3.38
C ASP A 41 13.18 -15.86 -3.58
N ASP A 42 12.76 -14.98 -4.49
CA ASP A 42 13.47 -13.74 -4.72
C ASP A 42 13.31 -12.77 -3.56
N ALA A 43 14.44 -12.33 -3.02
CA ALA A 43 14.51 -11.43 -1.86
C ALA A 43 14.25 -9.96 -2.22
N ILE A 44 13.29 -9.67 -3.10
CA ILE A 44 12.90 -8.29 -3.45
C ILE A 44 11.95 -7.75 -2.36
N PRO A 45 12.33 -6.69 -1.62
CA PRO A 45 11.45 -6.04 -0.65
C PRO A 45 10.15 -5.54 -1.28
N ILE A 46 9.04 -5.83 -0.61
CA ILE A 46 7.71 -5.35 -0.99
C ILE A 46 7.29 -4.20 -0.07
N GLY A 47 6.66 -3.17 -0.62
CA GLY A 47 6.09 -2.08 0.16
C GLY A 47 4.67 -1.67 -0.20
N ALA A 48 4.08 -0.90 0.70
CA ALA A 48 2.70 -0.45 0.61
C ALA A 48 2.52 0.93 1.26
N TYR A 49 1.89 1.86 0.53
CA TYR A 49 1.50 3.16 1.07
C TYR A 49 0.19 3.67 0.45
N ALA A 50 -0.91 3.43 1.16
CA ALA A 50 -2.28 3.63 0.65
C ALA A 50 -2.73 5.09 0.69
N ASN A 51 -3.79 5.42 -0.04
CA ASN A 51 -4.51 6.68 0.13
C ASN A 51 -5.57 6.59 1.26
N ALA A 52 -6.11 7.74 1.68
CA ALA A 52 -7.17 7.88 2.67
C ALA A 52 -8.46 8.48 2.10
N PHE A 53 -8.67 8.39 0.78
CA PHE A 53 -9.84 8.97 0.13
C PHE A 53 -11.02 8.00 0.16
N GLU A 54 -12.23 8.54 0.18
CA GLU A 54 -13.44 7.76 -0.11
C GLU A 54 -13.36 7.15 -1.52
N GLU A 55 -14.05 6.03 -1.72
CA GLU A 55 -14.10 5.36 -3.02
C GLU A 55 -14.62 6.33 -4.08
N LYS A 56 -13.86 6.47 -5.17
CA LYS A 56 -14.28 7.31 -6.30
C LYS A 56 -15.48 6.63 -6.96
N GLU A 57 -16.59 7.36 -7.12
CA GLU A 57 -17.63 6.96 -8.08
C GLU A 57 -17.00 6.82 -9.49
N GLU A 58 -17.62 6.06 -10.40
CA GLU A 58 -17.04 5.85 -11.74
C GLU A 58 -17.00 7.16 -12.57
N GLY A 59 -15.87 7.47 -13.22
CA GLY A 59 -15.72 8.60 -14.15
C GLY A 59 -14.84 9.77 -13.69
N TYR A 60 -14.10 9.65 -12.58
CA TYR A 60 -13.38 10.77 -11.96
C TYR A 60 -11.91 10.90 -12.41
N SER A 61 -11.51 12.13 -12.74
CA SER A 61 -10.12 12.52 -13.02
C SER A 61 -9.35 12.80 -11.72
N SER A 62 -8.09 12.36 -11.64
CA SER A 62 -7.28 12.39 -10.40
C SER A 62 -6.98 13.77 -9.80
N ASN A 63 -7.36 14.89 -10.43
CA ASN A 63 -7.06 16.24 -9.94
C ASN A 63 -8.25 17.22 -10.01
N SER A 64 -9.48 16.75 -10.28
CA SER A 64 -10.61 17.65 -10.57
C SER A 64 -11.50 17.99 -9.36
N VAL A 65 -11.34 17.33 -8.21
CA VAL A 65 -12.23 17.49 -7.05
C VAL A 65 -11.46 17.33 -5.73
N VAL A 66 -11.84 18.11 -4.71
CA VAL A 66 -11.46 17.88 -3.32
C VAL A 66 -12.14 16.59 -2.85
N LEU A 67 -11.41 15.47 -2.89
CA LEU A 67 -11.91 14.20 -2.35
C LEU A 67 -12.02 14.30 -0.83
N LYS A 68 -13.13 13.81 -0.29
CA LYS A 68 -13.30 13.70 1.15
C LYS A 68 -12.33 12.65 1.69
N LEU A 69 -11.71 12.99 2.81
CA LEU A 69 -10.97 12.03 3.60
C LEU A 69 -11.95 11.10 4.28
N ARG A 70 -11.55 9.84 4.36
CA ARG A 70 -12.22 8.80 5.15
C ARG A 70 -12.08 9.09 6.63
N ASP A 71 -13.20 9.30 7.32
CA ASP A 71 -13.20 9.50 8.78
C ASP A 71 -12.83 8.21 9.54
N ASP A 72 -13.01 7.04 8.92
CA ASP A 72 -12.72 5.74 9.51
C ASP A 72 -11.23 5.35 9.45
N LEU A 73 -10.44 6.04 8.62
CA LEU A 73 -8.99 5.81 8.52
C LEU A 73 -8.23 6.66 9.53
N THR A 74 -8.49 6.42 10.81
CA THR A 74 -7.73 7.00 11.93
C THR A 74 -6.29 6.47 11.96
N ALA A 75 -5.41 7.07 12.77
CA ALA A 75 -4.04 6.59 12.96
C ALA A 75 -4.01 5.11 13.40
N ASP A 76 -4.82 4.74 14.40
CA ASP A 76 -4.92 3.36 14.89
C ASP A 76 -5.47 2.39 13.83
N ALA A 77 -6.48 2.83 13.07
CA ALA A 77 -7.03 2.02 11.97
C ALA A 77 -6.01 1.81 10.85
N TYR A 78 -5.17 2.82 10.58
CA TYR A 78 -4.10 2.72 9.61
C TYR A 78 -3.00 1.76 10.07
N VAL A 79 -2.61 1.80 11.35
CA VAL A 79 -1.67 0.84 11.95
C VAL A 79 -2.21 -0.59 11.85
N ALA A 80 -3.47 -0.82 12.22
CA ALA A 80 -4.09 -2.15 12.10
C ALA A 80 -4.14 -2.64 10.65
N THR A 81 -4.25 -1.71 9.69
CA THR A 81 -4.22 -2.03 8.27
C THR A 81 -2.82 -2.33 7.76
N ALA A 82 -1.83 -1.55 8.16
CA ALA A 82 -0.43 -1.81 7.87
C ALA A 82 0.04 -3.15 8.44
N GLN A 83 -0.43 -3.55 9.63
CA GLN A 83 -0.12 -4.86 10.18
C GLN A 83 -0.54 -5.99 9.24
N ARG A 84 -1.72 -5.90 8.60
CA ARG A 84 -2.16 -6.90 7.61
C ARG A 84 -1.22 -6.97 6.39
N TRP A 85 -0.67 -5.82 5.98
CA TRP A 85 0.30 -5.77 4.89
C TRP A 85 1.63 -6.39 5.29
N ILE A 86 2.09 -6.12 6.51
CA ILE A 86 3.31 -6.71 7.09
C ILE A 86 3.16 -8.23 7.17
N ASP A 87 2.03 -8.71 7.70
CA ASP A 87 1.71 -10.14 7.79
C ASP A 87 1.63 -10.80 6.40
N ALA A 88 1.25 -10.04 5.36
CA ALA A 88 1.24 -10.48 3.98
C ALA A 88 2.63 -10.47 3.31
N GLY A 89 3.66 -9.88 3.93
CA GLY A 89 5.04 -9.86 3.42
C GLY A 89 5.60 -8.47 3.08
N ALA A 90 4.87 -7.39 3.33
CA ALA A 90 5.40 -6.05 3.15
C ALA A 90 6.45 -5.71 4.24
N THR A 91 7.52 -5.04 3.82
CA THR A 91 8.62 -4.61 4.68
C THR A 91 8.84 -3.10 4.65
N ILE A 92 8.24 -2.40 3.68
CA ILE A 92 8.29 -0.94 3.55
C ILE A 92 6.86 -0.41 3.65
N ILE A 93 6.54 0.31 4.73
CA ILE A 93 5.22 0.90 4.94
C ILE A 93 5.34 2.43 4.91
N GLY A 94 4.40 3.09 4.24
CA GLY A 94 4.30 4.55 4.22
C GLY A 94 2.87 5.04 4.08
N GLY A 95 2.69 6.30 3.71
CA GLY A 95 1.39 6.91 3.41
C GLY A 95 1.38 7.61 2.05
N CYS A 96 0.23 7.64 1.39
CA CYS A 96 0.01 8.42 0.17
C CYS A 96 -0.99 9.55 0.44
N CYS A 97 -1.85 9.87 -0.52
CA CYS A 97 -2.77 10.99 -0.42
C CYS A 97 -3.73 10.83 0.78
N GLY A 98 -3.82 11.87 1.61
CA GLY A 98 -4.71 11.90 2.79
C GLY A 98 -4.16 11.20 4.03
N ILE A 99 -3.01 10.52 3.94
CA ILE A 99 -2.29 10.02 5.12
C ILE A 99 -1.47 11.16 5.71
N MET A 100 -1.72 11.46 6.98
CA MET A 100 -1.16 12.62 7.70
C MET A 100 -0.03 12.22 8.66
N PRO A 101 0.79 13.17 9.15
CA PRO A 101 1.93 12.87 10.04
C PRO A 101 1.60 12.01 11.26
N ASN A 102 0.44 12.19 11.89
CA ASN A 102 -0.01 11.38 13.03
C ASN A 102 -0.18 9.88 12.69
N HIS A 103 -0.53 9.54 11.45
CA HIS A 103 -0.59 8.15 11.00
C HIS A 103 0.82 7.55 10.90
N ILE A 104 1.76 8.33 10.35
CA ILE A 104 3.16 7.90 10.20
C ILE A 104 3.84 7.79 11.56
N GLU A 105 3.53 8.69 12.49
CA GLU A 105 3.99 8.62 13.88
C GLU A 105 3.48 7.34 14.56
N ALA A 106 2.18 7.05 14.48
CA ALA A 106 1.62 5.81 15.04
C ALA A 106 2.22 4.54 14.43
N LEU A 107 2.48 4.53 13.11
CA LEU A 107 3.20 3.44 12.45
C LEU A 107 4.62 3.29 12.99
N ALA A 108 5.35 4.40 13.13
CA ALA A 108 6.69 4.38 13.66
C ALA A 108 6.70 3.90 15.12
N GLU A 109 5.82 4.39 15.98
CA GLU A 109 5.73 3.95 17.37
C GLU A 109 5.45 2.44 17.48
N THR A 110 4.62 1.91 16.59
CA THR A 110 4.22 0.49 16.64
C THR A 110 5.26 -0.45 16.02
N HIS A 111 5.91 -0.04 14.91
CA HIS A 111 6.72 -0.93 14.08
C HIS A 111 8.20 -0.57 13.98
N ARG A 112 8.66 0.49 14.64
CA ARG A 112 10.08 0.84 14.67
C ARG A 112 10.85 -0.21 15.47
N ARG A 113 11.63 -1.01 14.73
CA ARG A 113 12.58 -1.98 15.27
C ARG A 113 13.93 -1.34 15.52
#